data_AF-A0A5R8ZAC8-F1
#
_entry.id   AF-A0A5R8ZAC8-F1
#
_cell.length_a   1.000
_cell.length_b   1.000
_cell.length_c   1.000
_cell.angle_alpha   90.00
_cell.angle_beta   90.00
_cell.angle_gamma   90.00
#
_symmetry.space_group_name_H-M   'P 1'
#
loop_
_entity.id
_entity.type
_entity.pdbx_description
1 polymer ?
#
loop_
_entity_poly.entity_id
_entity_poly.type
_entity_poly.pdbx_seq_one_letter_code
_entity_poly.pdbx_strand_id
1 'polypeptide(L)'
;MLGDDVHAWREVLLPGPLPDSKVDLEKALCPEAVVVVVSDRNSRGLGGPLRAGQRAHRGEIPDFVQFLRNVGEPSDHEFGGGTYGFGKGIFYRLSRVGAILVDTHTSEAGPSNRRLMGAALGHSWSLGDRLFTGRHWWGLVAEDDVPDPILAFEADTVSRSLKLPGFADGRTGTDVVILAADLGSSGATSDAHERTPQEAATFIASSILWNLWPKMVPDEHGHQMRFQVYVDGSEILVPEPERFEELAPFVEALRDVRAGRGVAFSRTVPPKHAGSFGMALGAAGESTRLLVKAAKPFDGPSHHVARMRVAELVVDYLPGPPHPDPRIAYGGVFKSSEDADALFASAEPPTHDDWVSKGLSGAARGVVVGARSFVQKQLDERLGLAPQSGGSGGQGLGQLSALLASVVPARFSSSEQKDSTLDPAGGGAGRGGIGINGGNGLGSGAPSRRGGKPRFAGLPVLQVHQGQPYLVATVKVPAADVARVLSADVDVVVEGGGREGEPPLGAAVPQIMQWQSTAGDVVVRGRTIRMPAGEESEWYVFATHVPDAVVRFRVTQDTSDVG
;
A
#
# COMPACT_ATOMS: atom_id res chain seq x y z
N MET A 1 25.00 -13.76 -7.43
CA MET A 1 25.99 -14.62 -6.72
C MET A 1 27.39 -14.24 -7.19
N LEU A 2 28.46 -14.60 -6.45
CA LEU A 2 29.82 -14.29 -6.89
C LEU A 2 30.26 -15.11 -8.12
N GLY A 3 29.93 -16.39 -8.19
CA GLY A 3 30.29 -17.26 -9.31
C GLY A 3 31.78 -17.17 -9.66
N ASP A 4 32.09 -17.01 -10.95
CA ASP A 4 33.46 -16.88 -11.45
C ASP A 4 34.17 -15.60 -10.96
N ASP A 5 33.41 -14.58 -10.58
CA ASP A 5 33.98 -13.31 -10.12
C ASP A 5 34.63 -13.42 -8.75
N VAL A 6 34.39 -14.51 -8.01
CA VAL A 6 34.97 -14.75 -6.68
C VAL A 6 36.50 -14.57 -6.65
N HIS A 7 37.20 -14.83 -7.76
CA HIS A 7 38.64 -14.65 -7.86
C HIS A 7 39.07 -13.20 -7.60
N ALA A 8 38.38 -12.23 -8.21
CA ALA A 8 38.69 -10.80 -8.00
C ALA A 8 38.41 -10.38 -6.56
N TRP A 9 37.32 -10.87 -5.96
CA TRP A 9 36.99 -10.60 -4.56
C TRP A 9 38.05 -11.15 -3.60
N ARG A 10 38.52 -12.38 -3.85
CA ARG A 10 39.57 -13.01 -3.05
C ARG A 10 40.91 -12.29 -3.20
N GLU A 11 41.28 -11.87 -4.41
CA GLU A 11 42.51 -11.12 -4.66
C GLU A 11 42.53 -9.78 -3.90
N VAL A 12 41.39 -9.09 -3.84
CA VAL A 12 41.28 -7.78 -3.17
C VAL A 12 41.19 -7.91 -1.65
N LEU A 13 40.38 -8.85 -1.14
CA LEU A 13 40.01 -8.89 0.28
C LEU A 13 40.82 -9.88 1.12
N LEU A 14 41.64 -10.74 0.51
CA LEU A 14 42.50 -11.69 1.24
C LEU A 14 43.97 -11.23 1.26
N PRO A 15 44.73 -11.57 2.32
CA PRO A 15 44.32 -12.36 3.48
C PRO A 15 43.31 -11.62 4.37
N GLY A 16 42.35 -12.38 4.91
CA GLY A 16 41.37 -11.83 5.85
C GLY A 16 41.96 -11.61 7.24
N PRO A 17 41.12 -11.17 8.20
CA PRO A 17 41.50 -11.12 9.62
C PRO A 17 42.05 -12.45 10.13
N LEU A 18 42.89 -12.39 11.17
CA LEU A 18 43.44 -13.59 11.80
C LEU A 18 42.31 -14.53 12.28
N PRO A 19 42.49 -15.86 12.21
CA PRO A 19 41.44 -16.83 12.54
C PRO A 19 40.79 -16.64 13.93
N ASP A 20 41.56 -16.20 14.93
CA ASP A 20 41.08 -15.93 16.30
C ASP A 20 39.98 -14.87 16.37
N SER A 21 39.88 -13.99 15.36
CA SER A 21 38.83 -12.99 15.24
C SER A 21 37.45 -13.57 14.89
N LYS A 22 37.41 -14.81 14.39
CA LYS A 22 36.20 -15.50 13.89
C LYS A 22 35.51 -14.83 12.70
N VAL A 23 36.17 -13.88 12.03
CA VAL A 23 35.74 -13.30 10.76
C VAL A 23 36.41 -14.08 9.61
N ASP A 24 35.78 -15.18 9.21
CA ASP A 24 36.33 -16.11 8.21
C ASP A 24 35.95 -15.72 6.77
N LEU A 25 36.62 -14.68 6.26
CA LEU A 25 36.43 -14.22 4.87
C LEU A 25 36.88 -15.28 3.85
N GLU A 26 37.89 -16.08 4.18
CA GLU A 26 38.42 -17.08 3.25
C GLU A 26 37.37 -18.15 2.93
N LYS A 27 36.63 -18.60 3.94
CA LYS A 27 35.50 -19.53 3.77
C LYS A 27 34.29 -18.86 3.12
N ALA A 28 34.01 -17.61 3.47
CA ALA A 28 32.81 -16.92 2.99
C ALA A 28 32.89 -16.44 1.54
N LEU A 29 34.08 -16.15 1.03
CA LEU A 29 34.29 -15.80 -0.38
C LEU A 29 34.43 -17.06 -1.24
N CYS A 30 33.29 -17.74 -1.44
CA CYS A 30 33.13 -18.87 -2.35
C CYS A 30 32.21 -18.50 -3.54
N PRO A 31 32.21 -19.29 -4.65
CA PRO A 31 31.35 -19.01 -5.81
C PRO A 31 29.86 -18.89 -5.48
N GLU A 32 29.39 -19.62 -4.47
CA GLU A 32 27.99 -19.66 -4.05
C GLU A 32 27.59 -18.44 -3.21
N ALA A 33 28.56 -17.66 -2.73
CA ALA A 33 28.30 -16.51 -1.88
C ALA A 33 27.43 -15.48 -2.61
N VAL A 34 26.40 -15.00 -1.91
CA VAL A 34 25.56 -13.91 -2.39
C VAL A 34 26.11 -12.60 -1.83
N VAL A 35 26.22 -11.60 -2.71
CA VAL A 35 26.49 -10.22 -2.33
C VAL A 35 25.21 -9.42 -2.57
N VAL A 36 24.84 -8.61 -1.60
CA VAL A 36 23.75 -7.64 -1.73
C VAL A 36 24.34 -6.24 -1.70
N VAL A 37 24.01 -5.42 -2.69
CA VAL A 37 24.43 -4.02 -2.74
C VAL A 37 23.22 -3.14 -2.50
N VAL A 38 23.27 -2.31 -1.46
CA VAL A 38 22.27 -1.28 -1.17
C VAL A 38 22.85 0.05 -1.60
N SER A 39 22.19 0.70 -2.55
CA SER A 39 22.71 1.87 -3.25
C SER A 39 21.78 3.07 -3.11
N ASP A 40 22.35 4.25 -2.85
CA ASP A 40 21.67 5.52 -3.04
C ASP A 40 22.40 6.41 -4.06
N ARG A 41 21.67 7.29 -4.73
CA ARG A 41 22.20 8.21 -5.75
C ARG A 41 21.58 9.59 -5.57
N ASN A 42 22.33 10.63 -5.96
CA ASN A 42 22.00 12.04 -5.74
C ASN A 42 21.85 12.42 -4.27
N SER A 43 22.47 11.66 -3.36
CA SER A 43 22.65 12.06 -1.96
C SER A 43 24.02 12.71 -1.78
N ARG A 44 24.38 13.07 -0.54
CA ARG A 44 25.67 13.75 -0.29
C ARG A 44 26.87 12.78 -0.27
N GLY A 45 26.63 11.47 -0.22
CA GLY A 45 27.66 10.46 0.06
C GLY A 45 28.21 10.55 1.49
N LEU A 46 29.13 9.67 1.85
CA LEU A 46 29.78 9.65 3.17
C LEU A 46 31.03 10.54 3.16
N GLY A 47 30.82 11.84 3.39
CA GLY A 47 31.86 12.86 3.53
C GLY A 47 32.52 12.90 4.91
N GLY A 48 33.32 13.92 5.17
CA GLY A 48 33.92 14.14 6.47
C GLY A 48 35.37 13.66 6.60
N PRO A 49 35.93 13.74 7.82
CA PRO A 49 37.26 13.20 8.12
C PRO A 49 37.38 11.70 7.80
N LEU A 50 38.61 11.20 7.64
CA LEU A 50 38.87 9.76 7.41
C LEU A 50 39.08 8.99 8.72
N ARG A 51 39.44 9.71 9.79
CA ARG A 51 39.86 9.17 11.09
C ARG A 51 38.97 9.69 12.21
N ALA A 52 38.64 8.83 13.16
CA ALA A 52 37.81 9.19 14.32
C ALA A 52 38.44 10.25 15.24
N GLY A 53 39.77 10.34 15.27
CA GLY A 53 40.49 11.37 16.05
C GLY A 53 40.58 12.74 15.37
N GLN A 54 40.15 12.86 14.11
CA GLN A 54 40.18 14.12 13.37
C GLN A 54 38.87 14.87 13.56
N ARG A 55 38.96 16.15 13.94
CA ARG A 55 37.80 17.02 14.06
C ARG A 55 37.36 17.47 12.67
N ALA A 56 36.07 17.31 12.37
CA ALA A 56 35.47 17.88 11.18
C ALA A 56 35.70 19.39 11.10
N HIS A 57 36.04 19.88 9.92
CA HIS A 57 36.18 21.31 9.65
C HIS A 57 34.81 22.00 9.73
N ARG A 58 34.80 23.34 9.81
CA ARG A 58 33.55 24.11 9.91
C ARG A 58 32.70 23.90 8.66
N GLY A 59 31.51 23.32 8.82
CA GLY A 59 30.56 23.04 7.73
C GLY A 59 30.70 21.64 7.12
N GLU A 60 31.67 20.86 7.56
CA GLU A 60 31.85 19.45 7.18
C GLU A 60 31.02 18.56 8.12
N ILE A 61 30.38 17.53 7.56
CA ILE A 61 29.58 16.55 8.31
C ILE A 61 30.39 15.24 8.37
N PRO A 62 30.64 14.66 9.56
CA PRO A 62 31.53 13.51 9.72
C PRO A 62 30.87 12.17 9.36
N ASP A 63 30.08 12.12 8.27
CA ASP A 63 29.26 10.96 7.89
C ASP A 63 30.09 9.68 7.70
N PHE A 64 31.29 9.78 7.12
CA PHE A 64 32.21 8.66 6.91
C PHE A 64 32.65 8.01 8.22
N VAL A 65 33.15 8.80 9.17
CA VAL A 65 33.57 8.31 10.48
C VAL A 65 32.36 7.75 11.24
N GLN A 66 31.23 8.47 11.24
CA GLN A 66 30.01 8.03 11.89
C GLN A 66 29.46 6.71 11.32
N PHE A 67 29.69 6.42 10.03
CA PHE A 67 29.23 5.18 9.41
C PHE A 67 30.21 4.02 9.59
N LEU A 68 31.50 4.22 9.31
CA LEU A 68 32.50 3.13 9.24
C LEU A 68 33.31 2.93 10.53
N ARG A 69 33.55 3.98 11.31
CA ARG A 69 34.46 3.94 12.47
C ARG A 69 33.73 3.89 13.80
N ASN A 70 32.65 4.66 13.92
CA ASN A 70 31.88 4.83 15.16
C ASN A 70 30.67 3.89 15.23
N VAL A 71 30.77 2.70 14.64
CA VAL A 71 29.71 1.70 14.69
C VAL A 71 29.42 1.33 16.15
N GLY A 72 28.16 1.51 16.58
CA GLY A 72 27.70 1.29 17.95
C GLY A 72 27.45 2.56 18.77
N GLU A 73 27.72 3.76 18.24
CA GLU A 73 27.32 5.02 18.86
C GLU A 73 25.89 5.45 18.46
N PRO A 74 25.08 6.04 19.36
CA PRO A 74 23.77 6.60 19.01
C PRO A 74 23.87 7.71 17.96
N SER A 75 22.89 7.80 17.05
CA SER A 75 22.82 8.85 16.02
C SER A 75 22.33 10.18 16.58
N ASP A 76 22.84 11.29 16.04
CA ASP A 76 22.59 12.68 16.46
C ASP A 76 21.78 13.52 15.44
N HIS A 77 21.26 12.92 14.37
CA HIS A 77 20.52 13.66 13.33
C HIS A 77 19.08 14.01 13.75
N GLU A 78 18.79 15.31 13.80
CA GLU A 78 17.43 15.87 13.88
C GLU A 78 16.63 15.41 12.65
N PHE A 79 15.50 14.71 12.85
CA PHE A 79 14.65 14.11 11.81
C PHE A 79 15.22 12.90 11.04
N GLY A 80 16.33 12.30 11.50
CA GLY A 80 16.80 11.02 10.97
C GLY A 80 15.88 9.86 11.36
N GLY A 81 15.65 8.90 10.45
CA GLY A 81 14.84 7.71 10.71
C GLY A 81 15.45 6.70 11.71
N GLY A 82 16.71 6.92 12.14
CA GLY A 82 17.38 6.08 13.14
C GLY A 82 17.44 6.77 14.50
N THR A 83 16.83 6.16 15.52
CA THR A 83 16.85 6.68 16.90
C THR A 83 17.80 5.88 17.81
N TYR A 84 18.12 4.64 17.44
CA TYR A 84 18.80 3.68 18.32
C TYR A 84 20.18 3.21 17.86
N GLY A 85 20.74 3.77 16.77
CA GLY A 85 22.04 3.32 16.23
C GLY A 85 22.04 1.91 15.59
N PHE A 86 20.95 1.14 15.70
CA PHE A 86 20.80 -0.19 15.08
C PHE A 86 20.72 -0.16 13.55
N GLY A 87 20.32 0.97 12.96
CA GLY A 87 20.15 1.10 11.51
C GLY A 87 21.42 0.79 10.70
N LYS A 88 22.61 1.07 11.25
CA LYS A 88 23.89 0.71 10.61
C LYS A 88 24.28 -0.74 10.89
N GLY A 89 23.90 -1.27 12.06
CA GLY A 89 24.18 -2.63 12.50
C GLY A 89 23.54 -3.71 11.63
N ILE A 90 22.42 -3.40 10.96
CA ILE A 90 21.71 -4.35 10.11
C ILE A 90 22.57 -4.87 8.95
N PHE A 91 23.43 -4.04 8.36
CA PHE A 91 24.31 -4.47 7.26
C PHE A 91 25.27 -5.56 7.70
N TYR A 92 25.86 -5.42 8.90
CA TYR A 92 26.71 -6.44 9.49
C TYR A 92 25.91 -7.70 9.85
N ARG A 93 24.71 -7.54 10.42
CA ARG A 93 23.86 -8.67 10.82
C ARG A 93 23.38 -9.51 9.62
N LEU A 94 23.16 -8.87 8.47
CA LEU A 94 22.79 -9.55 7.23
C LEU A 94 24.00 -10.24 6.58
N SER A 95 25.23 -9.90 6.94
CA SER A 95 26.41 -10.62 6.49
C SER A 95 26.65 -11.84 7.37
N ARG A 96 26.77 -13.04 6.78
CA ARG A 96 27.09 -14.27 7.52
C ARG A 96 28.46 -14.23 8.21
N VAL A 97 29.32 -13.29 7.82
CA VAL A 97 30.65 -13.06 8.40
C VAL A 97 30.78 -11.69 9.08
N GLY A 98 29.67 -10.94 9.20
CA GLY A 98 29.68 -9.62 9.80
C GLY A 98 30.56 -8.62 9.05
N ALA A 99 30.69 -8.73 7.72
CA ALA A 99 31.58 -7.91 6.91
C ALA A 99 30.85 -7.18 5.79
N ILE A 100 31.25 -5.92 5.57
CA ILE A 100 30.73 -5.05 4.52
C ILE A 100 31.87 -4.35 3.79
N LEU A 101 31.60 -3.94 2.56
CA LEU A 101 32.42 -3.00 1.79
C LEU A 101 31.58 -1.77 1.49
N VAL A 102 32.14 -0.58 1.67
CA VAL A 102 31.43 0.69 1.47
C VAL A 102 32.17 1.50 0.44
N ASP A 103 31.46 1.83 -0.63
CA ASP A 103 31.97 2.56 -1.77
C ASP A 103 31.16 3.84 -1.96
N THR A 104 31.78 5.01 -1.82
CA THR A 104 31.05 6.28 -1.78
C THR A 104 31.66 7.33 -2.71
N HIS A 105 30.79 8.15 -3.29
CA HIS A 105 31.14 9.37 -4.00
C HIS A 105 30.42 10.55 -3.35
N THR A 106 31.19 11.43 -2.71
CA THR A 106 30.69 12.51 -1.86
C THR A 106 30.55 13.80 -2.66
N SER A 107 29.71 14.72 -2.17
CA SER A 107 29.58 16.06 -2.73
C SER A 107 30.77 16.98 -2.45
N GLU A 108 31.80 16.49 -1.75
CA GLU A 108 33.00 17.28 -1.44
C GLU A 108 33.90 17.44 -2.66
N ALA A 109 34.74 18.48 -2.64
CA ALA A 109 35.74 18.70 -3.67
C ALA A 109 37.06 18.01 -3.31
N GLY A 110 37.80 17.60 -4.34
CA GLY A 110 39.16 17.07 -4.19
C GLY A 110 39.23 15.54 -4.14
N PRO A 111 40.43 14.98 -3.89
CA PRO A 111 40.70 13.55 -4.08
C PRO A 111 40.00 12.64 -3.05
N SER A 112 39.53 13.20 -1.93
CA SER A 112 38.77 12.48 -0.91
C SER A 112 37.30 12.30 -1.28
N ASN A 113 36.81 12.87 -2.39
CA ASN A 113 35.42 12.75 -2.77
C ASN A 113 35.03 11.31 -3.16
N ARG A 114 35.98 10.46 -3.50
CA ARG A 114 35.77 9.05 -3.82
C ARG A 114 36.49 8.20 -2.79
N ARG A 115 35.76 7.34 -2.08
CA ARG A 115 36.31 6.54 -0.97
C ARG A 115 35.77 5.11 -1.03
N LEU A 116 36.65 4.14 -0.84
CA LEU A 116 36.29 2.72 -0.72
C LEU A 116 36.93 2.15 0.55
N MET A 117 36.13 1.52 1.40
CA MET A 117 36.63 0.96 2.66
C MET A 117 35.81 -0.25 3.10
N GLY A 118 36.50 -1.26 3.62
CA GLY A 118 35.87 -2.44 4.22
C GLY A 118 35.79 -2.32 5.73
N ALA A 119 34.76 -2.93 6.31
CA ALA A 119 34.63 -3.04 7.75
C ALA A 119 34.02 -4.38 8.12
N ALA A 120 34.45 -4.96 9.24
CA ALA A 120 33.79 -6.11 9.83
C ALA A 120 33.60 -5.94 11.33
N LEU A 121 32.51 -6.51 11.84
CA LEU A 121 32.13 -6.47 13.25
C LEU A 121 31.96 -7.90 13.79
N GLY A 122 32.95 -8.32 14.58
CA GLY A 122 32.96 -9.59 15.31
C GLY A 122 32.94 -9.38 16.82
N HIS A 123 33.18 -10.45 17.55
CA HIS A 123 33.33 -10.41 19.01
C HIS A 123 34.74 -9.92 19.39
N SER A 124 34.87 -9.34 20.59
CA SER A 124 36.18 -9.07 21.17
C SER A 124 37.00 -10.35 21.29
N TRP A 125 38.29 -10.27 20.98
CA TRP A 125 39.21 -11.41 20.98
C TRP A 125 40.61 -10.96 21.41
N SER A 126 41.49 -11.89 21.74
CA SER A 126 42.84 -11.59 22.19
C SER A 126 43.88 -12.27 21.31
N LEU A 127 45.00 -11.59 21.05
CA LEU A 127 46.19 -12.15 20.45
C LEU A 127 47.36 -11.97 21.41
N GLY A 128 47.77 -13.06 22.07
CA GLY A 128 48.67 -12.96 23.21
C GLY A 128 48.08 -12.06 24.29
N ASP A 129 48.82 -11.02 24.69
CA ASP A 129 48.41 -10.07 25.73
C ASP A 129 47.57 -8.88 25.20
N ARG A 130 47.37 -8.77 23.88
CA ARG A 130 46.62 -7.66 23.26
C ARG A 130 45.15 -8.02 23.10
N LEU A 131 44.27 -7.22 23.70
CA LEU A 131 42.81 -7.33 23.54
C LEU A 131 42.35 -6.48 22.34
N PHE A 132 41.54 -7.08 21.48
CA PHE A 132 40.89 -6.44 20.33
C PHE A 132 39.39 -6.31 20.58
N THR A 133 38.81 -5.20 20.13
CA THR A 133 37.38 -4.91 20.32
C THR A 133 36.45 -5.73 19.42
N GLY A 134 36.99 -6.46 18.44
CA GLY A 134 36.20 -7.16 17.41
C GLY A 134 35.82 -6.28 16.21
N ARG A 135 36.25 -5.01 16.18
CA ARG A 135 36.11 -4.13 15.01
C ARG A 135 37.31 -4.29 14.09
N HIS A 136 37.05 -4.52 12.81
CA HIS A 136 38.04 -4.69 11.77
C HIS A 136 37.82 -3.65 10.68
N TRP A 137 38.91 -3.14 10.13
CA TRP A 137 38.91 -2.20 9.01
C TRP A 137 39.82 -2.73 7.92
N TRP A 138 39.39 -2.56 6.67
CA TRP A 138 40.15 -2.92 5.48
C TRP A 138 40.28 -1.70 4.58
N GLY A 139 41.49 -1.51 4.04
CA GLY A 139 41.86 -0.37 3.20
C GLY A 139 43.39 -0.23 3.14
N LEU A 140 43.88 0.97 2.81
CA LEU A 140 45.31 1.28 2.74
C LEU A 140 45.89 1.44 4.15
N VAL A 141 46.79 0.56 4.57
CA VAL A 141 47.44 0.66 5.89
C VAL A 141 48.42 1.84 5.87
N ALA A 142 48.14 2.85 6.70
CA ALA A 142 49.02 4.01 6.85
C ALA A 142 50.22 3.70 7.76
N GLU A 143 51.15 4.64 7.88
CA GLU A 143 52.39 4.48 8.69
C GLU A 143 52.11 4.18 10.18
N ASP A 144 50.94 4.58 10.69
CA ASP A 144 50.49 4.35 12.06
C ASP A 144 49.79 2.99 12.28
N ASP A 145 49.85 2.08 11.29
CA ASP A 145 49.21 0.76 11.30
C ASP A 145 47.67 0.82 11.37
N VAL A 146 47.07 1.97 11.05
CA VAL A 146 45.61 2.11 10.99
C VAL A 146 45.16 2.16 9.52
N PRO A 147 44.28 1.24 9.06
CA PRO A 147 43.79 1.26 7.67
C PRO A 147 42.98 2.52 7.37
N ASP A 148 43.31 3.22 6.28
CA ASP A 148 42.56 4.32 5.64
C ASP A 148 41.75 3.83 4.44
N PRO A 149 40.70 4.56 4.00
CA PRO A 149 40.03 4.22 2.76
C PRO A 149 40.97 4.32 1.56
N ILE A 150 40.72 3.49 0.55
CA ILE A 150 41.26 3.68 -0.79
C ILE A 150 40.55 4.90 -1.40
N LEU A 151 41.27 5.78 -2.10
CA LEU A 151 40.74 7.05 -2.60
C LEU A 151 40.76 7.15 -4.12
N ALA A 152 39.96 8.09 -4.65
CA ALA A 152 40.03 8.56 -6.03
C ALA A 152 40.07 7.44 -7.09
N PHE A 153 41.07 7.47 -7.99
CA PHE A 153 41.23 6.56 -9.10
C PHE A 153 41.45 5.11 -8.66
N GLU A 154 42.15 4.88 -7.54
CA GLU A 154 42.37 3.53 -7.02
C GLU A 154 41.05 2.94 -6.49
N ALA A 155 40.24 3.74 -5.80
CA ALA A 155 38.92 3.30 -5.32
C ALA A 155 38.00 2.91 -6.49
N ASP A 156 38.00 3.72 -7.55
CA ASP A 156 37.28 3.44 -8.79
C ASP A 156 37.78 2.17 -9.49
N THR A 157 39.10 1.95 -9.51
CA THR A 157 39.72 0.75 -10.09
C THR A 157 39.29 -0.52 -9.35
N VAL A 158 39.34 -0.51 -8.01
CA VAL A 158 38.91 -1.64 -7.18
C VAL A 158 37.40 -1.86 -7.28
N SER A 159 36.61 -0.79 -7.27
CA SER A 159 35.15 -0.88 -7.43
C SER A 159 34.77 -1.56 -8.75
N ARG A 160 35.44 -1.22 -9.86
CA ARG A 160 35.24 -1.86 -11.16
C ARG A 160 35.71 -3.31 -11.21
N SER A 161 36.85 -3.66 -10.59
CA SER A 161 37.33 -5.05 -10.59
C SER A 161 36.39 -5.99 -9.85
N LEU A 162 35.69 -5.47 -8.84
CA LEU A 162 34.64 -6.17 -8.09
C LEU A 162 33.26 -6.11 -8.76
N LYS A 163 33.14 -5.45 -9.92
CA LYS A 163 31.89 -5.21 -10.67
C LYS A 163 30.80 -4.54 -9.82
N LEU A 164 31.18 -3.64 -8.92
CA LEU A 164 30.22 -2.85 -8.16
C LEU A 164 29.50 -1.84 -9.07
N PRO A 165 28.30 -1.35 -8.70
CA PRO A 165 27.60 -0.33 -9.47
C PRO A 165 28.45 0.93 -9.68
N GLY A 166 29.13 1.38 -8.62
CA GLY A 166 30.07 2.48 -8.66
C GLY A 166 29.41 3.81 -9.07
N PHE A 167 30.24 4.75 -9.50
CA PHE A 167 29.84 6.14 -9.77
C PHE A 167 30.44 6.67 -11.07
N ALA A 168 30.55 5.81 -12.08
CA ALA A 168 31.06 6.16 -13.40
C ALA A 168 30.23 7.24 -14.11
N ASP A 169 28.97 7.41 -13.69
CA ASP A 169 28.06 8.47 -14.15
C ASP A 169 28.27 9.82 -13.44
N GLY A 170 29.21 9.91 -12.49
CA GLY A 170 29.53 11.11 -11.73
C GLY A 170 28.49 11.51 -10.68
N ARG A 171 27.42 10.73 -10.49
CA ARG A 171 26.43 11.03 -9.43
C ARG A 171 27.06 10.79 -8.06
N THR A 172 26.65 11.57 -7.07
CA THR A 172 27.02 11.35 -5.67
C THR A 172 26.14 10.26 -5.05
N GLY A 173 26.63 9.60 -4.00
CA GLY A 173 25.92 8.54 -3.30
C GLY A 173 26.84 7.54 -2.60
N THR A 174 26.27 6.41 -2.19
CA THR A 174 26.93 5.34 -1.43
C THR A 174 26.39 3.99 -1.89
N ASP A 175 27.31 3.04 -2.09
CA ASP A 175 27.03 1.63 -2.24
C ASP A 175 27.51 0.92 -0.97
N VAL A 176 26.59 0.29 -0.26
CA VAL A 176 26.89 -0.59 0.89
C VAL A 176 26.75 -2.03 0.42
N VAL A 177 27.88 -2.72 0.38
CA VAL A 177 28.02 -4.09 -0.09
C VAL A 177 28.05 -5.03 1.12
N ILE A 178 27.06 -5.91 1.22
CA ILE A 178 26.95 -6.92 2.27
C ILE A 178 27.57 -8.22 1.74
N LEU A 179 28.65 -8.68 2.38
CA LEU A 179 29.37 -9.89 1.96
C LEU A 179 28.70 -11.15 2.51
N ALA A 180 28.60 -12.20 1.70
CA ALA A 180 27.96 -13.46 2.06
C ALA A 180 26.60 -13.23 2.76
N ALA A 181 25.72 -12.52 2.07
CA ALA A 181 24.44 -12.08 2.60
C ALA A 181 23.53 -13.26 2.96
N ASP A 182 22.89 -13.18 4.13
CA ASP A 182 21.78 -14.02 4.54
C ASP A 182 20.48 -13.45 3.95
N LEU A 183 19.86 -14.20 3.04
CA LEU A 183 18.64 -13.81 2.34
C LEU A 183 17.35 -14.16 3.13
N GLY A 184 17.52 -14.74 4.31
CA GLY A 184 16.43 -15.28 5.13
C GLY A 184 15.78 -16.50 4.50
N SER A 185 14.65 -16.93 5.09
CA SER A 185 13.93 -18.12 4.66
C SER A 185 12.57 -17.79 4.03
N SER A 186 12.10 -18.67 3.15
CA SER A 186 10.76 -18.67 2.54
C SER A 186 10.07 -20.01 2.81
N GLY A 187 8.74 -20.04 2.67
CA GLY A 187 7.91 -21.21 2.93
C GLY A 187 7.28 -21.25 4.33
N ALA A 188 6.30 -22.13 4.51
CA ALA A 188 5.73 -22.44 5.81
C ALA A 188 6.76 -23.19 6.68
N THR A 189 6.54 -23.25 7.99
CA THR A 189 7.49 -23.86 8.94
C THR A 189 7.88 -25.30 8.59
N SER A 190 6.99 -26.06 7.94
CA SER A 190 7.23 -27.43 7.48
C SER A 190 8.14 -27.54 6.24
N ASP A 191 8.19 -26.51 5.41
CA ASP A 191 8.87 -26.49 4.09
C ASP A 191 9.78 -25.26 3.95
N ALA A 192 10.28 -24.78 5.08
CA ALA A 192 11.14 -23.61 5.15
C ALA A 192 12.48 -23.91 4.48
N HIS A 193 12.84 -23.07 3.52
CA HIS A 193 14.12 -23.13 2.81
C HIS A 193 14.74 -21.74 2.76
N GLU A 194 16.05 -21.67 2.57
CA GLU A 194 16.73 -20.39 2.33
C GLU A 194 16.25 -19.79 1.02
N ARG A 195 15.96 -18.47 1.01
CA ARG A 195 15.54 -17.78 -0.20
C ARG A 195 16.62 -17.86 -1.25
N THR A 196 16.21 -18.17 -2.47
CA THR A 196 17.04 -17.90 -3.64
C THR A 196 17.21 -16.39 -3.85
N PRO A 197 18.26 -15.93 -4.58
CA PRO A 197 18.41 -14.50 -4.92
C PRO A 197 17.16 -13.89 -5.56
N GLN A 198 16.45 -14.65 -6.41
CA GLN A 198 15.24 -14.19 -7.09
C GLN A 198 14.06 -14.00 -6.13
N GLU A 199 13.86 -14.92 -5.19
CA GLU A 199 12.82 -14.81 -4.16
C GLU A 199 13.12 -13.67 -3.19
N ALA A 200 14.39 -13.52 -2.80
CA ALA A 200 14.84 -12.43 -1.94
C ALA A 200 14.58 -11.07 -2.59
N ALA A 201 14.92 -10.91 -3.87
CA ALA A 201 14.69 -9.67 -4.58
C ALA A 201 13.20 -9.37 -4.83
N THR A 202 12.39 -10.40 -5.08
CA THR A 202 10.92 -10.26 -5.12
C THR A 202 10.37 -9.81 -3.77
N PHE A 203 10.87 -10.39 -2.67
CA PHE A 203 10.51 -10.00 -1.32
C PHE A 203 10.95 -8.56 -1.01
N ILE A 204 12.17 -8.16 -1.37
CA ILE A 204 12.67 -6.78 -1.22
C ILE A 204 11.79 -5.79 -2.00
N ALA A 205 11.46 -6.09 -3.26
CA ALA A 205 10.58 -5.26 -4.07
C ALA A 205 9.17 -5.14 -3.45
N SER A 206 8.65 -6.23 -2.88
CA SER A 206 7.41 -6.21 -2.10
C SER A 206 7.54 -5.37 -0.83
N SER A 207 8.65 -5.48 -0.11
CA SER A 207 8.91 -4.68 1.10
C SER A 207 9.02 -3.19 0.77
N ILE A 208 9.60 -2.81 -0.37
CA ILE A 208 9.62 -1.42 -0.84
C ILE A 208 8.18 -0.92 -1.06
N LEU A 209 7.31 -1.70 -1.72
CA LEU A 209 5.92 -1.35 -1.94
C LEU A 209 5.12 -1.18 -0.65
N TRP A 210 5.41 -1.95 0.40
CA TRP A 210 4.68 -1.84 1.67
C TRP A 210 5.28 -0.87 2.67
N ASN A 211 6.57 -0.55 2.60
CA ASN A 211 7.21 0.28 3.62
C ASN A 211 7.66 1.65 3.10
N LEU A 212 7.92 1.77 1.79
CA LEU A 212 8.50 2.97 1.17
C LEU A 212 7.60 3.61 0.10
N TRP A 213 6.39 3.10 -0.12
CA TRP A 213 5.46 3.69 -1.08
C TRP A 213 5.20 5.19 -0.90
N PRO A 214 5.18 5.80 0.31
CA PRO A 214 4.98 7.25 0.42
C PRO A 214 6.08 8.03 -0.29
N LYS A 215 7.32 7.50 -0.30
CA LYS A 215 8.47 8.08 -1.00
C LYS A 215 8.39 7.94 -2.51
N MET A 216 7.60 7.01 -3.01
CA MET A 216 7.35 6.82 -4.44
C MET A 216 6.27 7.77 -4.97
N VAL A 217 5.50 8.42 -4.09
CA VAL A 217 4.44 9.37 -4.46
C VAL A 217 5.05 10.78 -4.49
N PRO A 218 4.97 11.51 -5.61
CA PRO A 218 5.44 12.89 -5.70
C PRO A 218 4.90 13.77 -4.56
N ASP A 219 5.78 14.56 -3.95
CA ASP A 219 5.38 15.64 -3.05
C ASP A 219 4.81 16.84 -3.83
N GLU A 220 4.46 17.91 -3.13
CA GLU A 220 3.89 19.14 -3.75
C GLU A 220 4.85 19.83 -4.72
N HIS A 221 6.16 19.57 -4.60
CA HIS A 221 7.21 20.08 -5.48
C HIS A 221 7.58 19.08 -6.59
N GLY A 222 6.92 17.92 -6.65
CA GLY A 222 7.20 16.85 -7.59
C GLY A 222 8.40 15.96 -7.21
N HIS A 223 8.97 16.11 -6.01
CA HIS A 223 10.05 15.25 -5.56
C HIS A 223 9.53 13.86 -5.20
N GLN A 224 10.26 12.84 -5.62
CA GLN A 224 10.00 11.44 -5.29
C GLN A 224 11.30 10.64 -5.32
N MET A 225 11.32 9.51 -4.62
CA MET A 225 12.35 8.50 -4.73
C MET A 225 11.95 7.45 -5.77
N ARG A 226 12.92 7.07 -6.61
CA ARG A 226 12.78 5.94 -7.52
C ARG A 226 13.57 4.77 -6.96
N PHE A 227 12.89 3.64 -6.80
CA PHE A 227 13.51 2.39 -6.36
C PHE A 227 13.70 1.47 -7.54
N GLN A 228 14.85 0.80 -7.58
CA GLN A 228 15.17 -0.21 -8.59
C GLN A 228 15.76 -1.42 -7.87
N VAL A 229 15.38 -2.61 -8.33
CA VAL A 229 15.84 -3.87 -7.76
C VAL A 229 16.39 -4.70 -8.91
N TYR A 230 17.59 -5.25 -8.73
CA TYR A 230 18.25 -6.07 -9.73
C TYR A 230 18.74 -7.38 -9.11
N VAL A 231 18.70 -8.46 -9.88
CA VAL A 231 19.31 -9.75 -9.54
C VAL A 231 20.19 -10.16 -10.71
N ASP A 232 21.49 -10.28 -10.46
CA ASP A 232 22.48 -10.70 -11.45
C ASP A 232 22.32 -9.95 -12.80
N GLY A 233 22.08 -8.62 -12.72
CA GLY A 233 21.88 -7.73 -13.86
C GLY A 233 20.44 -7.67 -14.43
N SER A 234 19.54 -8.55 -13.98
CA SER A 234 18.13 -8.55 -14.40
C SER A 234 17.27 -7.69 -13.49
N GLU A 235 16.53 -6.74 -14.05
CA GLU A 235 15.66 -5.84 -13.27
C GLU A 235 14.36 -6.54 -12.82
N ILE A 236 14.01 -6.39 -11.54
CA ILE A 236 12.68 -6.63 -11.01
C ILE A 236 11.96 -5.28 -10.95
N LEU A 237 11.02 -5.07 -11.86
CA LEU A 237 10.24 -3.84 -11.90
C LEU A 237 9.48 -3.64 -10.60
N VAL A 238 9.59 -2.43 -10.04
CA VAL A 238 8.79 -1.95 -8.90
C VAL A 238 7.77 -0.94 -9.43
N PRO A 239 6.52 -1.35 -9.72
CA PRO A 239 5.51 -0.45 -10.26
C PRO A 239 5.10 0.62 -9.26
N GLU A 240 4.50 1.70 -9.76
CA GLU A 240 3.88 2.74 -8.93
C GLU A 240 2.82 2.11 -7.99
N PRO A 241 2.79 2.51 -6.71
CA PRO A 241 1.92 1.89 -5.70
C PRO A 241 0.43 2.03 -6.05
N GLU A 242 0.03 3.12 -6.72
CA GLU A 242 -1.37 3.37 -7.13
C GLU A 242 -1.89 2.40 -8.19
N ARG A 243 -1.02 1.60 -8.81
CA ARG A 243 -1.43 0.54 -9.77
C ARG A 243 -1.95 -0.72 -9.08
N PHE A 244 -1.81 -0.81 -7.76
CA PHE A 244 -2.32 -1.94 -6.98
C PHE A 244 -3.56 -1.51 -6.21
N GLU A 245 -4.65 -2.28 -6.33
CA GLU A 245 -5.90 -2.02 -5.61
C GLU A 245 -5.70 -2.00 -4.09
N GLU A 246 -4.71 -2.76 -3.59
CA GLU A 246 -4.37 -2.82 -2.17
C GLU A 246 -3.65 -1.56 -1.65
N LEU A 247 -2.96 -0.81 -2.52
CA LEU A 247 -2.16 0.36 -2.13
C LEU A 247 -2.79 1.68 -2.58
N ALA A 248 -3.61 1.68 -3.64
CA ALA A 248 -4.23 2.89 -4.17
C ALA A 248 -5.00 3.71 -3.13
N PRO A 249 -5.81 3.11 -2.23
CA PRO A 249 -6.49 3.86 -1.17
C PRO A 249 -5.52 4.54 -0.18
N PHE A 250 -4.39 3.92 0.13
CA PHE A 250 -3.37 4.54 0.98
C PHE A 250 -2.70 5.73 0.29
N VAL A 251 -2.41 5.61 -1.01
CA VAL A 251 -1.84 6.70 -1.82
C VAL A 251 -2.78 7.89 -1.89
N GLU A 252 -4.08 7.66 -2.10
CA GLU A 252 -5.10 8.71 -2.10
C GLU A 252 -5.21 9.38 -0.72
N ALA A 253 -5.27 8.60 0.36
CA ALA A 253 -5.29 9.12 1.72
C ALA A 253 -4.05 9.98 2.04
N LEU A 254 -2.86 9.58 1.57
CA LEU A 254 -1.63 10.38 1.74
C LEU A 254 -1.71 11.70 0.99
N ARG A 255 -2.22 11.69 -0.25
CA ARG A 255 -2.40 12.91 -1.06
C ARG A 255 -3.34 13.90 -0.37
N ASP A 256 -4.41 13.42 0.25
CA ASP A 256 -5.31 14.26 1.04
C ASP A 256 -4.64 14.84 2.29
N VAL A 257 -3.87 14.02 3.01
CA VAL A 257 -3.11 14.48 4.18
C VAL A 257 -2.07 15.54 3.79
N ARG A 258 -1.32 15.32 2.70
CA ARG A 258 -0.33 16.30 2.20
C ARG A 258 -0.99 17.61 1.79
N ALA A 259 -2.10 17.54 1.05
CA ALA A 259 -2.83 18.72 0.58
C ALA A 259 -3.68 19.43 1.67
N GLY A 260 -3.51 19.07 2.95
CA GLY A 260 -4.23 19.69 4.07
C GLY A 260 -5.73 19.38 4.12
N ARG A 261 -6.21 18.40 3.35
CA ARG A 261 -7.62 17.92 3.37
C ARG A 261 -7.88 16.86 4.44
N GLY A 262 -6.83 16.37 5.09
CA GLY A 262 -6.93 15.45 6.23
C GLY A 262 -7.57 16.09 7.46
N VAL A 263 -8.05 15.25 8.37
CA VAL A 263 -8.58 15.67 9.68
C VAL A 263 -7.42 15.82 10.66
N ALA A 264 -7.27 17.01 11.23
CA ALA A 264 -6.20 17.29 12.19
C ALA A 264 -6.48 16.63 13.55
N PHE A 265 -5.49 15.90 14.07
CA PHE A 265 -5.48 15.44 15.45
C PHE A 265 -5.02 16.58 16.37
N SER A 266 -5.99 17.26 16.95
CA SER A 266 -5.77 18.39 17.86
C SER A 266 -5.90 17.99 19.33
N ARG A 267 -5.06 18.58 20.20
CA ARG A 267 -4.99 18.31 21.63
C ARG A 267 -5.17 19.59 22.46
N THR A 268 -5.71 19.44 23.66
CA THR A 268 -5.89 20.55 24.61
C THR A 268 -4.60 20.96 25.30
N VAL A 269 -3.58 20.10 25.29
CA VAL A 269 -2.24 20.38 25.82
C VAL A 269 -1.18 20.23 24.72
N PRO A 270 -0.04 20.93 24.79
CA PRO A 270 1.04 20.79 23.80
C PRO A 270 1.56 19.34 23.65
N PRO A 271 2.02 18.94 22.45
CA PRO A 271 1.82 19.64 21.17
C PRO A 271 0.32 19.70 20.82
N LYS A 272 -0.13 20.88 20.39
CA LYS A 272 -1.56 21.18 20.13
C LYS A 272 -2.02 20.53 18.84
N HIS A 273 -1.16 20.45 17.84
CA HIS A 273 -1.35 19.67 16.63
C HIS A 273 -0.39 18.49 16.69
N ALA A 274 -0.93 17.27 16.71
CA ALA A 274 -0.14 16.05 16.88
C ALA A 274 -0.10 15.17 15.63
N GLY A 275 -0.84 15.52 14.57
CA GLY A 275 -0.82 14.81 13.30
C GLY A 275 -2.09 15.03 12.50
N SER A 276 -2.19 14.34 11.37
CA SER A 276 -3.31 14.44 10.44
C SER A 276 -3.71 13.05 9.92
N PHE A 277 -5.02 12.86 9.73
CA PHE A 277 -5.62 11.61 9.27
C PHE A 277 -6.34 11.78 7.92
N GLY A 278 -6.11 10.86 7.00
CA GLY A 278 -6.87 10.71 5.75
C GLY A 278 -7.32 9.26 5.57
N MET A 279 -8.36 9.06 4.78
CA MET A 279 -8.89 7.73 4.43
C MET A 279 -9.57 7.80 3.07
N ALA A 280 -9.27 6.82 2.22
CA ALA A 280 -9.95 6.62 0.95
C ALA A 280 -10.52 5.20 0.86
N LEU A 281 -11.59 5.04 0.09
CA LEU A 281 -12.21 3.76 -0.21
C LEU A 281 -11.59 3.15 -1.47
N GLY A 282 -11.63 1.83 -1.57
CA GLY A 282 -11.20 1.08 -2.75
C GLY A 282 -12.00 -0.20 -2.93
N ALA A 283 -11.73 -0.91 -4.02
CA ALA A 283 -12.31 -2.24 -4.23
C ALA A 283 -11.66 -3.25 -3.27
N ALA A 284 -12.47 -4.13 -2.68
CA ALA A 284 -11.97 -5.30 -1.94
C ALA A 284 -11.53 -6.40 -2.92
N GLY A 285 -10.54 -6.08 -3.74
CA GLY A 285 -9.81 -7.03 -4.56
C GLY A 285 -8.56 -7.51 -3.84
N GLU A 286 -8.10 -8.70 -4.20
CA GLU A 286 -6.78 -9.16 -3.80
C GLU A 286 -6.02 -9.63 -5.04
N SER A 287 -4.89 -9.00 -5.28
CA SER A 287 -3.98 -9.34 -6.36
C SER A 287 -3.41 -10.73 -6.14
N THR A 288 -3.28 -11.51 -7.20
CA THR A 288 -2.53 -12.77 -7.18
C THR A 288 -1.03 -12.56 -7.41
N ARG A 289 -0.59 -11.31 -7.65
CA ARG A 289 0.80 -11.00 -7.95
C ARG A 289 1.65 -11.14 -6.69
N LEU A 290 2.63 -12.03 -6.73
CA LEU A 290 3.60 -12.23 -5.65
C LEU A 290 4.29 -10.92 -5.24
N LEU A 291 4.54 -10.02 -6.20
CA LEU A 291 5.20 -8.75 -5.95
C LEU A 291 4.50 -7.87 -4.89
N VAL A 292 3.17 -7.85 -4.85
CA VAL A 292 2.44 -7.10 -3.81
C VAL A 292 2.07 -7.98 -2.61
N LYS A 293 2.12 -9.31 -2.74
CA LYS A 293 1.77 -10.22 -1.64
C LYS A 293 2.92 -10.61 -0.73
N ALA A 294 4.13 -10.75 -1.25
CA ALA A 294 5.23 -11.44 -0.56
C ALA A 294 5.61 -10.81 0.79
N ALA A 295 5.56 -9.48 0.91
CA ALA A 295 5.84 -8.74 2.14
C ALA A 295 4.62 -7.95 2.66
N LYS A 296 3.41 -8.33 2.25
CA LYS A 296 2.19 -7.69 2.72
C LYS A 296 2.05 -7.88 4.24
N PRO A 297 1.84 -6.80 5.02
CA PRO A 297 1.90 -6.89 6.48
C PRO A 297 0.60 -7.40 7.13
N PHE A 298 -0.43 -7.70 6.34
CA PHE A 298 -1.73 -8.16 6.83
C PHE A 298 -2.42 -9.08 5.82
N ASP A 299 -3.36 -9.90 6.31
CA ASP A 299 -4.14 -10.81 5.49
C ASP A 299 -5.41 -10.17 4.92
N GLY A 300 -5.83 -10.62 3.74
CA GLY A 300 -7.10 -10.22 3.12
C GLY A 300 -7.17 -8.76 2.64
N PRO A 301 -8.37 -8.26 2.29
CA PRO A 301 -8.56 -6.90 1.80
C PRO A 301 -8.16 -5.83 2.82
N SER A 302 -7.70 -4.68 2.34
CA SER A 302 -7.27 -3.58 3.20
C SER A 302 -8.43 -3.01 4.04
N HIS A 303 -8.19 -2.88 5.34
CA HIS A 303 -9.00 -2.16 6.32
C HIS A 303 -8.09 -1.50 7.37
N HIS A 304 -6.94 -0.99 6.92
CA HIS A 304 -5.85 -0.56 7.78
C HIS A 304 -5.54 0.92 7.62
N VAL A 305 -4.83 1.48 8.60
CA VAL A 305 -4.29 2.84 8.59
C VAL A 305 -2.77 2.76 8.65
N ALA A 306 -2.09 3.18 7.59
CA ALA A 306 -0.65 3.34 7.57
C ALA A 306 -0.26 4.50 8.50
N ARG A 307 0.37 4.18 9.64
CA ARG A 307 0.89 5.20 10.57
C ARG A 307 2.33 5.50 10.18
N MET A 308 2.68 6.78 10.09
CA MET A 308 4.00 7.19 9.65
C MET A 308 4.50 8.44 10.36
N ARG A 309 5.83 8.55 10.40
CA ARG A 309 6.56 9.70 10.92
C ARG A 309 6.50 10.89 9.95
N VAL A 310 7.02 12.05 10.35
CA VAL A 310 7.13 13.23 9.47
C VAL A 310 7.94 12.91 8.21
N ALA A 311 8.96 12.06 8.38
CA ALA A 311 9.76 11.53 7.29
C ALA A 311 8.99 10.60 6.33
N GLU A 312 7.70 10.34 6.53
CA GLU A 312 6.85 9.50 5.66
C GLU A 312 7.43 8.11 5.41
N LEU A 313 8.04 7.55 6.46
CA LEU A 313 8.35 6.14 6.55
C LEU A 313 7.19 5.47 7.30
N VAL A 314 6.63 4.42 6.70
CA VAL A 314 5.57 3.65 7.34
C VAL A 314 6.15 2.95 8.55
N VAL A 315 5.55 3.18 9.70
CA VAL A 315 5.88 2.48 10.95
C VAL A 315 5.12 1.16 10.98
N ASP A 316 3.81 1.22 10.78
CA ASP A 316 2.97 0.03 10.72
C ASP A 316 1.62 0.28 10.02
N TYR A 317 0.82 -0.77 9.95
CA TYR A 317 -0.55 -0.76 9.43
C TYR A 317 -1.53 -1.09 10.55
N LEU A 318 -2.06 -0.05 11.20
CA LEU A 318 -3.01 -0.21 12.29
C LEU A 318 -4.34 -0.78 11.76
N PRO A 319 -4.80 -1.96 12.21
CA PRO A 319 -6.08 -2.51 11.79
C PRO A 319 -7.25 -1.68 12.32
N GLY A 320 -8.25 -1.44 11.48
CA GLY A 320 -9.55 -0.88 11.84
C GLY A 320 -10.69 -1.88 11.64
N PRO A 321 -11.95 -1.46 11.81
CA PRO A 321 -13.09 -2.32 11.54
C PRO A 321 -13.26 -2.53 10.02
N PRO A 322 -13.59 -3.74 9.53
CA PRO A 322 -13.85 -3.95 8.12
C PRO A 322 -15.04 -3.12 7.66
N HIS A 323 -15.06 -2.75 6.37
CA HIS A 323 -16.19 -2.04 5.80
C HIS A 323 -17.48 -2.90 5.87
N PRO A 324 -18.66 -2.32 6.17
CA PRO A 324 -19.92 -3.08 6.24
C PRO A 324 -20.28 -3.83 4.95
N ASP A 325 -19.91 -3.27 3.80
CA ASP A 325 -19.94 -3.96 2.51
C ASP A 325 -18.60 -4.69 2.27
N PRO A 326 -18.59 -6.03 2.17
CA PRO A 326 -17.37 -6.81 1.99
C PRO A 326 -16.68 -6.61 0.64
N ARG A 327 -17.32 -5.92 -0.31
CA ARG A 327 -16.73 -5.58 -1.63
C ARG A 327 -15.92 -4.29 -1.59
N ILE A 328 -15.92 -3.58 -0.47
CA ILE A 328 -15.21 -2.31 -0.28
C ILE A 328 -14.06 -2.54 0.70
N ALA A 329 -12.87 -2.15 0.27
CA ALA A 329 -11.70 -1.99 1.12
C ALA A 329 -11.49 -0.50 1.41
N TYR A 330 -10.60 -0.19 2.35
CA TYR A 330 -10.12 1.17 2.54
C TYR A 330 -8.67 1.18 2.98
N GLY A 331 -8.00 2.30 2.71
CA GLY A 331 -6.67 2.60 3.21
C GLY A 331 -6.69 3.95 3.90
N GLY A 332 -6.21 3.99 5.14
CA GLY A 332 -6.03 5.22 5.89
C GLY A 332 -4.56 5.61 5.99
N VAL A 333 -4.29 6.89 6.21
CA VAL A 333 -2.97 7.39 6.56
C VAL A 333 -3.10 8.25 7.80
N PHE A 334 -2.25 8.00 8.79
CA PHE A 334 -2.01 8.92 9.90
C PHE A 334 -0.55 9.36 9.86
N LYS A 335 -0.32 10.65 9.64
CA LYS A 335 1.02 11.26 9.62
C LYS A 335 1.22 12.10 10.87
N SER A 336 2.31 11.87 11.61
CA SER A 336 2.68 12.71 12.75
C SER A 336 2.96 14.15 12.30
N SER A 337 2.72 15.10 13.21
CA SER A 337 3.19 16.49 13.02
C SER A 337 4.64 16.63 13.44
N GLU A 338 5.32 17.66 12.94
CA GLU A 338 6.68 18.03 13.36
C GLU A 338 6.80 18.18 14.88
N ASP A 339 5.86 18.89 15.51
CA ASP A 339 5.83 19.12 16.95
C ASP A 339 5.70 17.84 17.79
N ALA A 340 5.10 16.79 17.23
CA ALA A 340 4.86 15.52 17.93
C ALA A 340 5.82 14.41 17.50
N ASP A 341 6.67 14.63 16.49
CA ASP A 341 7.44 13.59 15.84
C ASP A 341 8.39 12.87 16.81
N ALA A 342 9.10 13.64 17.65
CA ALA A 342 9.99 13.09 18.68
C ALA A 342 9.23 12.25 19.74
N LEU A 343 7.97 12.58 20.02
CA LEU A 343 7.14 11.82 20.96
C LEU A 343 6.72 10.47 20.37
N PHE A 344 6.39 10.44 19.08
CA PHE A 344 6.16 9.18 18.36
C PHE A 344 7.45 8.37 18.23
N ALA A 345 8.59 9.00 17.97
CA ALA A 345 9.90 8.35 17.96
C ALA A 345 10.20 7.59 19.26
N SER A 346 9.93 8.24 20.40
CA SER A 346 10.16 7.63 21.71
C SER A 346 9.29 6.40 21.99
N ALA A 347 8.23 6.20 21.21
CA ALA A 347 7.32 5.06 21.31
C ALA A 347 7.73 3.87 20.43
N GLU A 348 8.69 4.06 19.53
CA GLU A 348 9.12 3.02 18.60
C GLU A 348 10.07 2.04 19.29
N PRO A 349 9.87 0.73 19.12
CA PRO A 349 10.88 -0.25 19.52
C PRO A 349 12.12 -0.14 18.60
N PRO A 350 13.23 -0.81 18.91
CA PRO A 350 14.41 -0.88 18.03
C PRO A 350 14.13 -1.35 16.60
N THR A 351 13.05 -2.10 16.39
CA THR A 351 12.57 -2.57 15.09
C THR A 351 11.81 -1.52 14.29
N HIS A 352 11.43 -0.40 14.89
CA HIS A 352 10.71 0.72 14.26
C HIS A 352 9.39 0.34 13.58
N ASP A 353 8.71 -0.71 14.09
CA ASP A 353 7.55 -1.37 13.46
C ASP A 353 6.24 -1.22 14.24
N ASP A 354 6.21 -0.41 15.30
CA ASP A 354 4.99 -0.05 16.06
C ASP A 354 5.21 1.23 16.88
N TRP A 355 4.11 1.86 17.32
CA TRP A 355 4.11 2.86 18.39
C TRP A 355 3.56 2.25 19.68
N VAL A 356 4.48 1.78 20.51
CA VAL A 356 4.17 1.07 21.75
C VAL A 356 3.94 2.06 22.90
N SER A 357 2.73 2.07 23.45
CA SER A 357 2.39 2.94 24.59
C SER A 357 2.88 2.42 25.94
N LYS A 358 3.26 1.14 26.02
CA LYS A 358 3.74 0.49 27.25
C LYS A 358 5.12 1.02 27.60
N GLY A 359 5.29 1.54 28.81
CA GLY A 359 6.56 2.14 29.27
C GLY A 359 6.64 3.66 29.05
N LEU A 360 5.75 4.26 28.25
CA LEU A 360 5.68 5.71 28.11
C LEU A 360 4.96 6.37 29.29
N SER A 361 5.37 7.60 29.60
CA SER A 361 4.72 8.48 30.59
C SER A 361 4.50 9.88 30.01
N GLY A 362 3.73 10.71 30.71
CA GLY A 362 3.53 12.13 30.37
C GLY A 362 2.99 12.37 28.96
N ALA A 363 3.59 13.36 28.27
CA ALA A 363 3.14 13.81 26.96
C ALA A 363 3.22 12.72 25.88
N ALA A 364 4.29 11.92 25.86
CA ALA A 364 4.49 10.85 24.88
C ALA A 364 3.36 9.82 24.93
N ARG A 365 3.03 9.32 26.13
CA ARG A 365 1.90 8.40 26.31
C ARG A 365 0.59 9.02 25.85
N GLY A 366 0.34 10.28 26.23
CA GLY A 366 -0.89 10.99 25.88
C GLY A 366 -1.06 11.22 24.37
N VAL A 367 0.03 11.49 23.65
CA VAL A 367 0.03 11.64 22.19
C VAL A 367 -0.24 10.31 21.50
N VAL A 368 0.50 9.25 21.85
CA VAL A 368 0.37 7.94 21.19
C VAL A 368 -0.99 7.30 21.43
N VAL A 369 -1.46 7.28 22.68
CA VAL A 369 -2.78 6.74 23.02
C VAL A 369 -3.89 7.61 22.41
N GLY A 370 -3.73 8.94 22.48
CA GLY A 370 -4.69 9.87 21.90
C GLY A 370 -4.83 9.72 20.39
N ALA A 371 -3.72 9.53 19.68
CA ALA A 371 -3.71 9.32 18.23
C ALA A 371 -4.44 8.04 17.84
N ARG A 372 -4.22 6.93 18.57
CA ARG A 372 -4.94 5.67 18.34
C ARG A 372 -6.45 5.83 18.53
N SER A 373 -6.87 6.47 19.63
CA SER A 373 -8.29 6.72 19.90
C SER A 373 -8.92 7.67 18.88
N PHE A 374 -8.17 8.69 18.44
CA PHE A 374 -8.59 9.61 17.40
C PHE A 374 -8.80 8.90 16.06
N VAL A 375 -7.84 8.09 15.62
CA VAL A 375 -7.95 7.30 14.38
C VAL A 375 -9.15 6.37 14.43
N GLN A 376 -9.34 5.63 15.53
CA GLN A 376 -10.50 4.74 15.68
C GLN A 376 -11.82 5.50 15.57
N LYS A 377 -11.94 6.65 16.24
CA LYS A 377 -13.12 7.50 16.16
C LYS A 377 -13.39 7.97 14.73
N GLN A 378 -12.35 8.37 13.99
CA GLN A 378 -12.49 8.80 12.59
C GLN A 378 -12.91 7.66 11.68
N LEU A 379 -12.42 6.43 11.91
CA LEU A 379 -12.87 5.24 11.18
C LEU A 379 -14.34 4.94 11.48
N ASP A 380 -14.75 4.93 12.74
CA ASP A 380 -16.13 4.64 13.13
C ASP A 380 -17.11 5.67 12.53
N GLU A 381 -16.72 6.95 12.51
CA GLU A 381 -17.51 8.03 11.88
C GLU A 381 -17.63 7.84 10.36
N ARG A 382 -16.52 7.58 9.65
CA ARG A 382 -16.53 7.42 8.19
C ARG A 382 -17.20 6.13 7.72
N LEU A 383 -17.19 5.08 8.53
CA LEU A 383 -17.84 3.80 8.23
C LEU A 383 -19.29 3.73 8.71
N GLY A 384 -19.81 4.79 9.35
CA GLY A 384 -21.17 4.84 9.88
C GLY A 384 -21.41 3.89 11.07
N LEU A 385 -20.35 3.55 11.80
CA LEU A 385 -20.38 2.66 12.97
C LEU A 385 -20.55 3.42 14.30
N ALA A 386 -20.43 4.75 14.29
CA ALA A 386 -20.59 5.57 15.47
C ALA A 386 -22.01 5.44 16.08
N PRO A 387 -22.15 5.32 17.42
CA PRO A 387 -23.45 5.19 18.07
C PRO A 387 -24.32 6.43 17.83
N GLN A 388 -25.41 6.22 17.09
CA GLN A 388 -26.45 7.21 16.83
C GLN A 388 -27.10 7.60 18.16
N SER A 389 -26.68 8.73 18.73
CA SER A 389 -27.30 9.28 19.93
C SER A 389 -28.62 9.96 19.53
N GLY A 390 -29.71 9.17 19.57
CA GLY A 390 -31.09 9.67 19.57
C GLY A 390 -31.89 9.38 18.29
N GLY A 391 -33.00 8.63 18.46
CA GLY A 391 -34.10 8.57 17.48
C GLY A 391 -34.29 7.21 16.82
N SER A 392 -35.27 6.44 17.28
CA SER A 392 -35.80 5.27 16.57
C SER A 392 -36.43 5.71 15.25
N GLY A 393 -35.73 5.50 14.13
CA GLY A 393 -36.28 5.76 12.79
C GLY A 393 -35.28 5.80 11.62
N GLY A 394 -33.97 5.90 11.86
CA GLY A 394 -32.97 6.19 10.80
C GLY A 394 -32.20 5.01 10.21
N GLN A 395 -32.56 3.76 10.50
CA GLN A 395 -31.73 2.59 10.16
C GLN A 395 -31.57 2.32 8.64
N GLY A 396 -32.41 2.91 7.78
CA GLY A 396 -32.36 2.69 6.32
C GLY A 396 -31.61 3.76 5.50
N LEU A 397 -31.39 4.96 6.04
CA LEU A 397 -30.89 6.11 5.27
C LEU A 397 -29.36 6.25 5.29
N GLY A 398 -28.69 5.84 6.38
CA GLY A 398 -27.23 5.87 6.47
C GLY A 398 -26.54 4.87 5.51
N GLN A 399 -27.15 3.68 5.34
CA GLN A 399 -26.70 2.69 4.34
C GLN A 399 -26.95 3.16 2.90
N LEU A 400 -28.04 3.91 2.66
CA LEU A 400 -28.34 4.49 1.35
C LEU A 400 -27.37 5.63 1.00
N SER A 401 -26.97 6.44 1.98
CA SER A 401 -26.00 7.54 1.80
C SER A 401 -24.59 7.03 1.50
N ALA A 402 -24.17 5.91 2.11
CA ALA A 402 -22.92 5.22 1.77
C ALA A 402 -22.94 4.60 0.35
N LEU A 403 -24.09 4.08 -0.09
CA LEU A 403 -24.27 3.62 -1.47
C LEU A 403 -24.24 4.77 -2.48
N LEU A 404 -24.82 5.93 -2.14
CA LEU A 404 -24.82 7.13 -3.00
C LEU A 404 -23.44 7.82 -3.07
N ALA A 405 -22.63 7.76 -2.02
CA ALA A 405 -21.25 8.29 -2.01
C ALA A 405 -20.31 7.55 -2.99
N SER A 406 -20.64 6.31 -3.36
CA SER A 406 -19.85 5.48 -4.28
C SER A 406 -20.08 5.80 -5.77
N VAL A 407 -20.99 6.72 -6.11
CA VAL A 407 -21.39 7.03 -7.51
C VAL A 407 -20.94 8.44 -7.97
N VAL A 408 -19.99 9.08 -7.28
CA VAL A 408 -19.46 10.39 -7.73
C VAL A 408 -18.05 10.25 -8.36
N PRO A 409 -17.90 10.44 -9.68
CA PRO A 409 -16.64 10.88 -10.27
C PRO A 409 -16.47 12.38 -9.99
N ALA A 410 -15.47 12.76 -9.19
CA ALA A 410 -15.17 14.16 -8.93
C ALA A 410 -14.53 14.83 -10.16
N ARG A 411 -15.24 15.77 -10.79
CA ARG A 411 -14.67 16.89 -11.56
C ARG A 411 -15.42 18.20 -11.20
N PHE A 412 -14.63 19.26 -11.01
CA PHE A 412 -14.92 20.66 -10.61
C PHE A 412 -16.15 21.30 -11.32
N SER A 413 -16.82 22.38 -10.89
CA SER A 413 -16.42 23.62 -10.18
C SER A 413 -17.66 24.45 -9.75
N SER A 414 -17.49 25.24 -8.67
CA SER A 414 -18.05 26.59 -8.38
C SER A 414 -19.54 26.95 -8.52
N SER A 415 -20.04 27.56 -7.43
CA SER A 415 -20.79 28.84 -7.29
C SER A 415 -22.23 28.77 -6.77
N GLU A 416 -22.43 29.46 -5.63
CA GLU A 416 -23.63 30.23 -5.20
C GLU A 416 -24.96 29.48 -4.98
N GLN A 417 -25.97 29.99 -4.26
CA GLN A 417 -26.13 30.80 -3.05
C GLN A 417 -27.65 30.76 -2.75
N LYS A 418 -28.06 30.45 -1.50
CA LYS A 418 -29.37 30.76 -0.87
C LYS A 418 -30.65 30.20 -1.57
N ASP A 419 -31.82 30.08 -0.97
CA ASP A 419 -32.35 30.38 0.35
C ASP A 419 -33.53 29.43 0.61
N SER A 420 -33.80 29.23 1.88
CA SER A 420 -35.00 28.64 2.45
C SER A 420 -36.24 29.54 2.30
N THR A 421 -37.44 28.96 2.13
CA THR A 421 -38.68 29.37 2.83
C THR A 421 -39.85 28.39 2.59
N LEU A 422 -40.20 27.69 3.67
CA LEU A 422 -41.51 27.32 4.24
C LEU A 422 -42.83 27.44 3.42
N ASP A 423 -43.52 26.28 3.35
CA ASP A 423 -44.94 25.98 3.72
C ASP A 423 -46.13 26.63 2.96
N PRO A 424 -47.37 26.11 3.13
CA PRO A 424 -47.85 24.71 3.00
C PRO A 424 -49.23 24.65 2.28
N ALA A 425 -49.73 23.45 1.92
CA ALA A 425 -51.17 23.12 2.01
C ALA A 425 -51.50 21.74 1.41
N GLY A 426 -52.41 21.03 2.09
CA GLY A 426 -53.51 20.38 1.38
C GLY A 426 -53.65 18.87 1.49
N GLY A 427 -54.11 18.40 2.65
CA GLY A 427 -55.32 17.59 2.81
C GLY A 427 -55.53 16.33 1.95
N GLY A 428 -55.72 15.19 2.62
CA GLY A 428 -56.30 14.00 1.99
C GLY A 428 -56.41 12.80 2.92
N ALA A 429 -57.43 12.79 3.77
CA ALA A 429 -57.76 11.66 4.63
C ALA A 429 -58.22 10.42 3.83
N GLY A 430 -57.79 9.24 4.26
CA GLY A 430 -58.27 7.96 3.73
C GLY A 430 -57.90 6.78 4.63
N ARG A 431 -58.76 6.50 5.62
CA ARG A 431 -58.84 5.24 6.39
C ARG A 431 -58.70 4.04 5.43
N GLY A 432 -57.92 3.01 5.73
CA GLY A 432 -58.07 2.13 6.89
C GLY A 432 -58.94 0.94 6.51
N GLY A 433 -58.33 -0.20 6.18
CA GLY A 433 -59.03 -1.42 5.79
C GLY A 433 -58.13 -2.65 5.88
N ILE A 434 -58.16 -3.29 7.04
CA ILE A 434 -57.50 -4.54 7.40
C ILE A 434 -58.32 -5.72 6.87
N GLY A 435 -57.68 -6.71 6.23
CA GLY A 435 -58.23 -8.04 5.95
C GLY A 435 -57.08 -9.04 5.90
N ILE A 436 -56.69 -9.65 7.02
CA ILE A 436 -57.08 -10.97 7.54
C ILE A 436 -56.88 -12.12 6.53
N ASN A 437 -55.87 -12.93 6.87
CA ASN A 437 -55.53 -14.25 6.35
C ASN A 437 -56.67 -15.27 6.48
N GLY A 438 -56.72 -16.22 5.54
CA GLY A 438 -57.32 -17.54 5.76
C GLY A 438 -57.39 -18.38 4.50
N GLY A 439 -56.70 -19.53 4.46
CA GLY A 439 -56.96 -20.57 3.47
C GLY A 439 -55.81 -21.54 3.21
N ASN A 440 -55.69 -22.56 4.06
CA ASN A 440 -54.93 -23.80 3.79
C ASN A 440 -55.58 -24.61 2.65
N GLY A 441 -54.75 -25.17 1.76
CA GLY A 441 -55.16 -26.18 0.78
C GLY A 441 -53.97 -27.03 0.35
N LEU A 442 -53.87 -28.24 0.92
CA LEU A 442 -52.97 -29.30 0.49
C LEU A 442 -53.47 -29.90 -0.83
N GLY A 443 -52.59 -29.97 -1.83
CA GLY A 443 -52.84 -30.67 -3.09
C GLY A 443 -51.53 -31.13 -3.70
N SER A 444 -51.22 -32.41 -3.53
CA SER A 444 -50.12 -33.11 -4.19
C SER A 444 -50.44 -33.34 -5.67
N GLY A 445 -49.72 -32.66 -6.55
CA GLY A 445 -49.68 -32.94 -7.98
C GLY A 445 -48.24 -32.76 -8.47
N ALA A 446 -47.67 -33.77 -9.12
CA ALA A 446 -46.35 -33.69 -9.73
C ALA A 446 -46.30 -32.53 -10.73
N PRO A 447 -45.34 -31.58 -10.63
CA PRO A 447 -45.35 -30.42 -11.49
C PRO A 447 -44.81 -30.78 -12.88
N SER A 448 -45.71 -30.73 -13.87
CA SER A 448 -45.36 -30.32 -15.24
C SER A 448 -44.36 -29.16 -15.17
N ARG A 449 -43.19 -29.25 -15.84
CA ARG A 449 -42.19 -28.17 -15.95
C ARG A 449 -42.78 -26.97 -16.72
N ARG A 450 -43.71 -26.24 -16.10
CA ARG A 450 -44.07 -24.87 -16.50
C ARG A 450 -42.83 -24.03 -16.22
N GLY A 451 -41.99 -23.83 -17.24
CA GLY A 451 -40.68 -23.19 -17.05
C GLY A 451 -40.83 -21.86 -16.32
N GLY A 452 -39.95 -21.65 -15.34
CA GLY A 452 -40.06 -20.59 -14.34
C GLY A 452 -40.10 -19.18 -14.93
N LYS A 453 -40.46 -18.20 -14.09
CA LYS A 453 -40.42 -16.78 -14.47
C LYS A 453 -38.97 -16.29 -14.55
N PRO A 454 -38.62 -15.46 -15.55
CA PRO A 454 -37.32 -14.81 -15.58
C PRO A 454 -37.15 -13.95 -14.32
N ARG A 455 -35.94 -13.93 -13.78
CA ARG A 455 -35.61 -13.17 -12.57
C ARG A 455 -34.28 -12.47 -12.72
N PHE A 456 -34.16 -11.28 -12.13
CA PHE A 456 -32.86 -10.64 -12.02
C PHE A 456 -31.96 -11.45 -11.08
N ALA A 457 -30.69 -11.57 -11.44
CA ALA A 457 -29.65 -12.17 -10.65
C ALA A 457 -28.68 -11.09 -10.22
N GLY A 458 -28.66 -10.81 -8.91
CA GLY A 458 -27.88 -9.71 -8.36
C GLY A 458 -28.51 -8.34 -8.61
N LEU A 459 -27.79 -7.30 -8.22
CA LEU A 459 -28.18 -5.90 -8.42
C LEU A 459 -27.65 -5.39 -9.77
N PRO A 460 -28.35 -4.47 -10.45
CA PRO A 460 -27.82 -3.82 -11.64
C PRO A 460 -26.49 -3.11 -11.33
N VAL A 461 -25.52 -3.21 -12.23
CA VAL A 461 -24.20 -2.59 -12.10
C VAL A 461 -24.02 -1.50 -13.15
N LEU A 462 -23.34 -0.41 -12.80
CA LEU A 462 -22.96 0.61 -13.77
C LEU A 462 -21.73 0.10 -14.55
N GLN A 463 -21.83 0.03 -15.88
CA GLN A 463 -20.72 -0.35 -16.75
C GLN A 463 -20.53 0.70 -17.84
N VAL A 464 -19.27 0.97 -18.18
CA VAL A 464 -18.93 1.87 -19.30
C VAL A 464 -18.74 1.03 -20.56
N HIS A 465 -19.57 1.26 -21.56
CA HIS A 465 -19.44 0.62 -22.87
C HIS A 465 -19.24 1.70 -23.94
N GLN A 466 -18.16 1.61 -24.72
CA GLN A 466 -17.79 2.60 -25.75
C GLN A 466 -17.76 4.05 -25.24
N GLY A 467 -17.33 4.25 -23.98
CA GLY A 467 -17.24 5.57 -23.37
C GLY A 467 -18.57 6.16 -22.86
N GLN A 468 -19.67 5.40 -22.91
CA GLN A 468 -20.98 5.79 -22.38
C GLN A 468 -21.37 4.89 -21.20
N PRO A 469 -21.91 5.46 -20.11
CA PRO A 469 -22.35 4.69 -18.95
C PRO A 469 -23.72 4.04 -19.20
N TYR A 470 -23.80 2.74 -18.91
CA TYR A 470 -25.04 1.95 -18.96
C TYR A 470 -25.26 1.25 -17.62
N LEU A 471 -26.53 1.17 -17.23
CA LEU A 471 -26.95 0.30 -16.13
C LEU A 471 -27.21 -1.10 -16.70
N VAL A 472 -26.50 -2.10 -16.18
CA VAL A 472 -26.53 -3.46 -16.69
C VAL A 472 -27.11 -4.38 -15.64
N ALA A 473 -28.28 -4.95 -15.92
CA ALA A 473 -28.96 -5.92 -15.07
C ALA A 473 -28.80 -7.34 -15.63
N THR A 474 -28.44 -8.30 -14.79
CA THR A 474 -28.35 -9.71 -15.20
C THR A 474 -29.71 -10.38 -15.01
N VAL A 475 -30.23 -11.02 -16.05
CA VAL A 475 -31.50 -11.75 -16.06
C VAL A 475 -31.20 -13.24 -16.24
N LYS A 476 -31.63 -14.05 -15.27
CA LYS A 476 -31.68 -15.52 -15.40
C LYS A 476 -33.00 -15.92 -16.04
N VAL A 477 -32.91 -16.62 -17.17
CA VAL A 477 -34.04 -17.15 -17.93
C VAL A 477 -34.07 -18.67 -17.72
N PRO A 478 -35.05 -19.21 -16.97
CA PRO A 478 -35.15 -20.65 -16.74
C PRO A 478 -35.40 -21.44 -18.02
N ALA A 479 -35.00 -22.72 -18.01
CA ALA A 479 -35.25 -23.65 -19.11
C ALA A 479 -36.75 -23.73 -19.48
N ALA A 480 -37.03 -23.86 -20.77
CA ALA A 480 -38.38 -23.87 -21.32
C ALA A 480 -38.51 -24.74 -22.57
N ASP A 481 -39.60 -25.51 -22.64
CA ASP A 481 -39.92 -26.38 -23.78
C ASP A 481 -40.57 -25.63 -24.96
N VAL A 482 -40.89 -24.34 -24.78
CA VAL A 482 -41.52 -23.48 -25.80
C VAL A 482 -40.79 -22.14 -25.87
N ALA A 483 -40.77 -21.54 -27.06
CA ALA A 483 -40.22 -20.21 -27.27
C ALA A 483 -41.04 -19.15 -26.51
N ARG A 484 -40.37 -18.11 -26.01
CA ARG A 484 -40.97 -17.04 -25.18
C ARG A 484 -40.50 -15.68 -25.63
N VAL A 485 -41.33 -14.66 -25.41
CA VAL A 485 -40.91 -13.27 -25.57
C VAL A 485 -40.76 -12.66 -24.18
N LEU A 486 -39.59 -12.10 -23.92
CA LEU A 486 -39.29 -11.36 -22.70
C LEU A 486 -39.24 -9.88 -23.02
N SER A 487 -39.79 -9.05 -22.13
CA SER A 487 -39.67 -7.59 -22.17
C SER A 487 -38.98 -7.13 -20.89
N ALA A 488 -38.04 -6.20 -21.01
CA ALA A 488 -37.48 -5.48 -19.89
C ALA A 488 -37.98 -4.04 -19.88
N ASP A 489 -38.24 -3.53 -18.69
CA ASP A 489 -38.60 -2.13 -18.44
C ASP A 489 -37.72 -1.57 -17.32
N VAL A 490 -37.54 -0.25 -17.33
CA VAL A 490 -36.77 0.47 -16.32
C VAL A 490 -37.57 1.71 -15.90
N ASP A 491 -37.88 1.81 -14.62
CA ASP A 491 -38.67 2.90 -14.04
C ASP A 491 -37.82 3.69 -13.03
N VAL A 492 -37.98 5.01 -12.94
CA VAL A 492 -37.40 5.82 -11.84
C VAL A 492 -38.26 5.65 -10.58
N VAL A 493 -37.60 5.51 -9.43
CA VAL A 493 -38.24 5.34 -8.12
C VAL A 493 -38.22 6.65 -7.36
N VAL A 494 -39.41 7.16 -7.02
CA VAL A 494 -39.61 8.37 -6.22
C VAL A 494 -39.71 8.07 -4.72
N GLU A 495 -39.50 9.11 -3.90
CA GLU A 495 -39.51 9.05 -2.43
C GLU A 495 -40.82 8.41 -1.93
N GLY A 496 -40.69 7.34 -1.12
CA GLY A 496 -41.83 6.49 -0.70
C GLY A 496 -41.99 5.19 -1.50
N GLY A 497 -41.16 4.92 -2.51
CA GLY A 497 -41.10 3.63 -3.23
C GLY A 497 -42.14 3.45 -4.34
N GLY A 498 -42.89 4.51 -4.65
CA GLY A 498 -43.87 4.59 -5.73
C GLY A 498 -43.21 4.71 -7.11
N ARG A 499 -44.00 4.48 -8.17
CA ARG A 499 -43.58 4.73 -9.56
C ARG A 499 -43.75 6.20 -9.87
N GLU A 500 -42.76 6.78 -10.55
CA GLU A 500 -42.91 8.10 -11.15
C GLU A 500 -43.69 7.95 -12.46
N GLY A 501 -44.97 8.33 -12.45
CA GLY A 501 -45.86 8.20 -13.61
C GLY A 501 -45.72 9.35 -14.62
N GLU A 502 -45.28 10.53 -14.18
CA GLU A 502 -45.06 11.72 -15.01
C GLU A 502 -43.71 12.34 -14.62
N PRO A 503 -42.67 12.21 -15.45
CA PRO A 503 -41.38 12.82 -15.17
C PRO A 503 -41.48 14.36 -15.25
N PRO A 504 -40.72 15.11 -14.44
CA PRO A 504 -40.64 16.57 -14.53
C PRO A 504 -40.27 17.01 -15.95
N LEU A 505 -40.81 18.15 -16.39
CA LEU A 505 -40.52 18.74 -17.70
C LEU A 505 -39.00 18.89 -17.91
N GLY A 506 -38.43 18.07 -18.78
CA GLY A 506 -37.00 18.07 -19.14
C GLY A 506 -36.14 17.00 -18.48
N ALA A 507 -36.69 16.14 -17.60
CA ALA A 507 -35.94 15.05 -16.97
C ALA A 507 -35.65 13.89 -17.93
N ALA A 508 -34.45 13.33 -17.86
CA ALA A 508 -34.06 12.18 -18.67
C ALA A 508 -34.75 10.90 -18.17
N VAL A 509 -35.43 10.17 -19.07
CA VAL A 509 -36.11 8.91 -18.75
C VAL A 509 -35.18 7.74 -19.13
N PRO A 510 -34.92 6.78 -18.22
CA PRO A 510 -34.08 5.63 -18.54
C PRO A 510 -34.77 4.75 -19.60
N GLN A 511 -33.99 4.22 -20.55
CA GLN A 511 -34.50 3.39 -21.65
C GLN A 511 -33.68 2.11 -21.78
N ILE A 512 -34.35 0.97 -22.01
CA ILE A 512 -33.69 -0.29 -22.34
C ILE A 512 -33.14 -0.24 -23.76
N MET A 513 -31.84 -0.46 -23.88
CA MET A 513 -31.08 -0.37 -25.13
C MET A 513 -30.92 -1.71 -25.81
N GLN A 514 -30.58 -2.75 -25.06
CA GLN A 514 -30.29 -4.07 -25.61
C GLN A 514 -30.30 -5.19 -24.57
N TRP A 515 -30.44 -6.40 -25.08
CA TRP A 515 -30.16 -7.67 -24.41
C TRP A 515 -28.88 -8.28 -25.00
N GLN A 516 -28.03 -8.85 -24.17
CA GLN A 516 -26.79 -9.49 -24.59
C GLN A 516 -26.57 -10.80 -23.82
N SER A 517 -26.20 -11.87 -24.52
CA SER A 517 -25.80 -13.14 -23.89
C SER A 517 -24.56 -12.94 -23.02
N THR A 518 -24.44 -13.63 -21.89
CA THR A 518 -23.25 -13.53 -21.02
C THR A 518 -21.95 -13.99 -21.70
N ALA A 519 -22.04 -14.84 -22.74
CA ALA A 519 -20.90 -15.20 -23.58
C ALA A 519 -20.51 -14.12 -24.61
N GLY A 520 -21.34 -13.07 -24.76
CA GLY A 520 -21.11 -11.93 -25.65
C GLY A 520 -21.36 -12.20 -27.14
N ASP A 521 -21.82 -13.41 -27.48
CA ASP A 521 -22.02 -13.92 -28.85
C ASP A 521 -23.34 -13.44 -29.50
N VAL A 522 -24.36 -13.13 -28.69
CA VAL A 522 -25.66 -12.66 -29.16
C VAL A 522 -26.00 -11.30 -28.55
N VAL A 523 -26.33 -10.33 -29.41
CA VAL A 523 -26.81 -8.99 -29.02
C VAL A 523 -28.12 -8.68 -29.75
N VAL A 524 -29.16 -8.35 -29.00
CA VAL A 524 -30.49 -7.98 -29.52
C VAL A 524 -30.83 -6.58 -29.03
N ARG A 525 -31.02 -5.64 -29.96
CA ARG A 525 -31.36 -4.25 -29.62
C ARG A 525 -32.85 -4.12 -29.28
N GLY A 526 -33.14 -3.23 -28.33
CA GLY A 526 -34.49 -2.91 -27.88
C GLY A 526 -34.89 -3.60 -26.58
N ARG A 527 -36.11 -3.32 -26.14
CA ARG A 527 -36.64 -3.76 -24.85
C ARG A 527 -37.08 -5.23 -24.80
N THR A 528 -37.32 -5.84 -25.96
CA THR A 528 -37.83 -7.21 -26.08
C THR A 528 -36.81 -8.16 -26.70
N ILE A 529 -36.85 -9.42 -26.28
CA ILE A 529 -36.07 -10.50 -26.87
C ILE A 529 -36.92 -11.77 -27.02
N ARG A 530 -36.77 -12.47 -28.14
CA ARG A 530 -37.38 -13.77 -28.38
C ARG A 530 -36.40 -14.87 -28.00
N MET A 531 -36.73 -15.65 -26.98
CA MET A 531 -35.93 -16.77 -26.51
C MET A 531 -36.47 -18.08 -27.12
N PRO A 532 -35.64 -18.88 -27.81
CA PRO A 532 -36.05 -20.20 -28.29
C PRO A 532 -36.28 -21.17 -27.13
N ALA A 533 -36.93 -22.29 -27.39
CA ALA A 533 -36.98 -23.40 -26.44
C ALA A 533 -35.55 -23.91 -26.19
N GLY A 534 -35.18 -24.12 -24.93
CA GLY A 534 -33.80 -24.41 -24.56
C GLY A 534 -33.56 -24.48 -23.06
N GLU A 535 -32.30 -24.67 -22.70
CA GLU A 535 -31.82 -24.74 -21.31
C GLU A 535 -31.81 -23.37 -20.61
N GLU A 536 -31.50 -23.36 -19.31
CA GLU A 536 -31.36 -22.12 -18.55
C GLU A 536 -30.24 -21.26 -19.15
N SER A 537 -30.50 -19.97 -19.31
CA SER A 537 -29.53 -19.01 -19.85
C SER A 537 -29.51 -17.71 -19.06
N GLU A 538 -28.38 -17.02 -19.13
CA GLU A 538 -28.18 -15.72 -18.48
C GLU A 538 -27.97 -14.64 -19.54
N TRP A 539 -28.57 -13.48 -19.29
CA TRP A 539 -28.56 -12.35 -20.21
C TRP A 539 -28.29 -11.04 -19.47
N TYR A 540 -27.49 -10.17 -20.07
CA TYR A 540 -27.32 -8.79 -19.66
C TYR A 540 -28.35 -7.90 -20.34
N VAL A 541 -29.04 -7.05 -19.57
CA VAL A 541 -29.96 -6.03 -20.06
C VAL A 541 -29.37 -4.66 -19.79
N PHE A 542 -29.15 -3.89 -20.85
CA PHE A 542 -28.54 -2.56 -20.78
C PHE A 542 -29.62 -1.49 -20.78
N ALA A 543 -29.56 -0.56 -19.84
CA ALA A 543 -30.36 0.66 -19.82
C ALA A 543 -29.49 1.91 -19.84
N THR A 544 -30.01 3.01 -20.38
CA THR A 544 -29.34 4.32 -20.26
C THR A 544 -29.22 4.74 -18.80
N HIS A 545 -28.06 5.28 -18.44
CA HIS A 545 -27.84 5.85 -17.12
C HIS A 545 -28.52 7.22 -17.02
N VAL A 546 -29.33 7.41 -15.99
CA VAL A 546 -29.89 8.72 -15.61
C VAL A 546 -29.18 9.16 -14.34
N PRO A 547 -28.39 10.24 -14.39
CA PRO A 547 -27.74 10.80 -13.21
C PRO A 547 -28.76 11.14 -12.12
N ASP A 548 -28.40 10.94 -10.86
CA ASP A 548 -29.19 11.32 -9.69
C ASP A 548 -30.58 10.65 -9.58
N ALA A 549 -30.82 9.56 -10.31
CA ALA A 549 -32.07 8.80 -10.29
C ALA A 549 -31.85 7.34 -9.86
N VAL A 550 -32.67 6.86 -8.91
CA VAL A 550 -32.74 5.44 -8.59
C VAL A 550 -33.66 4.76 -9.58
N VAL A 551 -33.15 3.76 -10.31
CA VAL A 551 -33.97 3.00 -11.26
C VAL A 551 -34.29 1.61 -10.76
N ARG A 552 -35.47 1.11 -11.13
CA ARG A 552 -35.91 -0.26 -10.89
C ARG A 552 -36.14 -0.96 -12.21
N PHE A 553 -35.41 -2.06 -12.41
CA PHE A 553 -35.64 -2.94 -13.56
C PHE A 553 -36.83 -3.87 -13.29
N ARG A 554 -37.59 -4.14 -14.35
CA ARG A 554 -38.62 -5.18 -14.40
C ARG A 554 -38.36 -6.04 -15.62
N VAL A 555 -38.57 -7.35 -15.47
CA VAL A 555 -38.64 -8.26 -16.60
C VAL A 555 -40.02 -8.92 -16.58
N THR A 556 -40.72 -8.87 -17.69
CA THR A 556 -41.98 -9.54 -17.91
C THR A 556 -41.80 -10.58 -19.01
N GLN A 557 -42.56 -11.67 -18.89
CA GLN A 557 -42.70 -12.63 -19.97
C GLN A 557 -44.08 -12.42 -20.56
N ASP A 558 -44.14 -12.06 -21.84
CA ASP A 558 -45.42 -12.00 -22.54
C ASP A 558 -45.89 -13.44 -22.78
N THR A 559 -46.99 -13.82 -22.16
CA THR A 559 -47.75 -15.00 -22.58
C THR A 559 -48.31 -14.70 -23.96
N SER A 560 -47.58 -15.14 -24.98
CA SER A 560 -48.16 -15.23 -26.32
C SER A 560 -49.22 -16.33 -26.25
N ASP A 561 -50.48 -15.92 -26.33
CA ASP A 561 -51.56 -16.81 -26.74
C ASP A 561 -51.16 -17.43 -28.08
N VAL A 562 -50.92 -18.74 -28.06
CA VAL A 562 -50.97 -19.55 -29.27
C VAL A 562 -52.45 -19.86 -29.47
N GLY A 563 -53.09 -19.09 -30.35
CA GLY A 563 -54.11 -19.61 -31.24
C GLY A 563 -53.42 -20.20 -32.46
#